data_AF-A0AAN6ZML3-F1
#
_entry.id   AF-A0AAN6ZML3-F1
#
_cell.length_a   1.000
_cell.length_b   1.000
_cell.length_c   1.000
_cell.angle_alpha   90.00
_cell.angle_beta   90.00
_cell.angle_gamma   90.00
#
_symmetry.space_group_name_H-M   'P 1'
#
loop_
_entity.id
_entity.type
_entity.pdbx_description
1 polymer ?
#
loop_
_entity_poly.entity_id
_entity_poly.type
_entity_poly.pdbx_seq_one_letter_code
_entity_poly.pdbx_strand_id
1 'polypeptide(L)'
;MANFKTPILISALGKNASSTISRLAFHTPYGLVVEETADGVFDVRLSNPPSNSEQATKSNPSQPGYRYYFWPDYQLAFVFYELDWAGNPEDESHVDDEVLEERYGKVWFQALDDWVKRYEQAFEREDCKPDSHEALFPDPTDRLAWDLDRVLLAAWLALQPGVDSVEVQDDGGRKELLLEKEGIGETLGTYLRGL
;
A
#
# COMPACT_ATOMS: atom_id res chain seq x y z
N MET A 1 -16.64 -21.47 -8.45
CA MET A 1 -16.74 -21.05 -7.04
C MET A 1 -15.42 -21.36 -6.37
N ALA A 2 -14.51 -20.38 -6.30
CA ALA A 2 -13.24 -20.51 -5.61
C ALA A 2 -13.21 -19.44 -4.52
N ASN A 3 -13.29 -19.89 -3.26
CA ASN A 3 -13.08 -19.08 -2.07
C ASN A 3 -11.57 -18.89 -1.91
N PHE A 4 -11.06 -17.70 -2.18
CA PHE A 4 -9.73 -17.27 -1.73
C PHE A 4 -9.92 -16.12 -0.74
N LYS A 5 -10.35 -16.47 0.48
CA LYS A 5 -10.08 -15.62 1.64
C LYS A 5 -8.72 -16.06 2.18
N THR A 6 -7.67 -15.32 1.87
CA THR A 6 -6.44 -15.38 2.66
C THR A 6 -6.59 -14.31 3.73
N PRO A 7 -7.02 -14.64 4.97
CA PRO A 7 -7.05 -13.66 6.03
C PRO A 7 -5.62 -13.22 6.35
N ILE A 8 -5.44 -11.92 6.58
CA ILE A 8 -4.26 -11.40 7.29
C ILE A 8 -4.21 -12.13 8.63
N LEU A 9 -3.18 -12.94 8.84
CA LEU A 9 -2.98 -13.72 10.06
C LEU A 9 -2.42 -12.78 11.15
N ILE A 10 -3.31 -12.17 11.94
CA ILE A 10 -2.93 -11.49 13.18
C ILE A 10 -2.64 -12.57 14.23
N SER A 11 -1.36 -12.82 14.49
CA SER A 11 -0.93 -13.81 15.48
C SER A 11 -0.52 -13.10 16.78
N ALA A 12 -1.34 -13.19 17.82
CA ALA A 12 -0.93 -12.81 19.18
C ALA A 12 -0.10 -13.94 19.79
N LEU A 13 1.23 -13.78 19.86
CA LEU A 13 2.13 -14.80 20.40
C LEU A 13 2.28 -14.69 21.93
N GLY A 14 1.98 -15.80 22.61
CA GLY A 14 2.15 -15.99 24.04
C GLY A 14 3.62 -16.20 24.45
N LYS A 15 3.91 -15.74 25.67
CA LYS A 15 5.22 -15.61 26.34
C LYS A 15 6.09 -16.88 26.29
N ASN A 16 7.36 -16.73 25.88
CA ASN A 16 8.49 -17.41 26.51
C ASN A 16 9.82 -16.65 26.30
N ALA A 17 10.72 -16.89 27.26
CA ALA A 17 11.82 -16.07 27.75
C ALA A 17 12.72 -15.36 26.71
N SER A 18 13.05 -14.09 27.03
CA SER A 18 13.95 -13.19 26.31
C SER A 18 13.49 -12.75 24.91
N SER A 19 12.19 -12.45 24.78
CA SER A 19 11.62 -11.80 23.60
C SER A 19 11.05 -10.44 23.98
N THR A 20 11.53 -9.40 23.30
CA THR A 20 10.88 -8.09 23.21
C THR A 20 9.44 -8.35 22.77
N ILE A 21 8.46 -8.07 23.64
CA ILE A 21 7.05 -8.31 23.33
C ILE A 21 6.62 -7.26 22.30
N SER A 22 6.65 -7.61 21.02
CA SER A 22 5.96 -6.83 19.99
C SER A 22 4.46 -6.94 20.22
N ARG A 23 3.82 -5.79 20.42
CA ARG A 23 2.37 -5.68 20.71
C ARG A 23 1.51 -5.93 19.47
N LEU A 24 2.04 -5.58 18.30
CA LEU A 24 1.44 -5.84 17.00
C LEU A 24 2.55 -6.31 16.05
N ALA A 25 2.32 -7.41 15.35
CA ALA A 25 3.19 -7.88 14.29
C ALA A 25 2.34 -8.54 13.20
N PHE A 26 2.50 -8.11 11.96
CA PHE A 26 1.89 -8.79 10.82
C PHE A 26 2.80 -8.74 9.59
N HIS A 27 2.69 -9.81 8.80
CA HIS A 27 3.49 -10.05 7.61
C HIS A 27 2.52 -10.20 6.45
N THR A 28 2.68 -9.37 5.42
CA THR A 28 1.82 -9.45 4.25
C THR A 28 2.33 -10.53 3.28
N PRO A 29 1.46 -11.12 2.44
CA PRO A 29 1.87 -12.09 1.42
C PRO A 29 2.89 -11.53 0.41
N TYR A 30 2.89 -10.21 0.21
CA TYR A 30 3.81 -9.47 -0.66
C TYR A 30 5.09 -9.02 0.05
N GLY A 31 5.31 -9.45 1.30
CA GLY A 31 6.59 -9.29 1.98
C GLY A 31 6.78 -7.96 2.70
N LEU A 32 5.71 -7.23 3.02
CA LEU A 32 5.77 -6.16 4.01
C LEU A 32 5.77 -6.78 5.41
N VAL A 33 6.66 -6.30 6.28
CA VAL A 33 6.70 -6.64 7.70
C VAL A 33 6.47 -5.36 8.48
N VAL A 34 5.51 -5.41 9.40
CA VAL A 34 5.17 -4.31 10.32
C VAL A 34 5.21 -4.86 11.73
N GLU A 35 6.11 -4.34 12.56
CA GLU A 35 6.33 -4.80 13.94
C GLU A 35 6.38 -3.61 14.89
N GLU A 36 5.53 -3.60 15.92
CA GLU A 36 5.66 -2.64 17.03
C GLU A 36 6.82 -3.08 17.93
N THR A 37 7.81 -2.22 18.08
CA THR A 37 8.96 -2.39 18.99
C THR A 37 8.53 -2.18 20.44
N ALA A 38 9.38 -2.56 21.40
CA ALA A 38 9.09 -2.35 22.83
C ALA A 38 8.92 -0.88 23.21
N ASP A 39 9.54 0.03 22.46
CA ASP A 39 9.45 1.48 22.67
C ASP A 39 8.18 2.07 22.03
N GLY A 40 7.31 1.22 21.47
CA GLY A 40 6.07 1.61 20.82
C GLY A 40 6.25 2.19 19.43
N VAL A 41 7.47 2.17 18.87
CA VAL A 41 7.76 2.58 17.49
C VAL A 41 7.48 1.42 16.55
N PHE A 42 6.93 1.67 15.36
CA PHE A 42 6.76 0.64 14.34
C PHE A 42 8.00 0.52 13.47
N ASP A 43 8.58 -0.68 13.43
CA ASP A 43 9.54 -1.09 12.39
C ASP A 43 8.75 -1.56 11.16
N VAL A 44 9.04 -0.96 10.01
CA VAL A 44 8.35 -1.26 8.75
C VAL A 44 9.41 -1.54 7.70
N ARG A 45 9.43 -2.76 7.19
CA ARG A 45 10.50 -3.24 6.30
C ARG A 45 10.01 -4.30 5.33
N LEU A 46 10.82 -4.56 4.32
CA LEU A 46 10.60 -5.65 3.37
C LEU A 46 11.26 -6.92 3.89
N SER A 47 10.56 -8.06 3.83
CA SER A 47 11.09 -9.37 4.24
C SER A 47 12.19 -9.86 3.30
N ASN A 48 12.06 -9.58 2.01
CA ASN A 48 13.04 -9.81 0.97
C ASN A 48 13.23 -8.50 0.20
N PRO A 49 14.09 -7.58 0.66
CA PRO A 49 14.37 -6.38 -0.11
C PRO A 49 14.91 -6.80 -1.48
N PRO A 50 14.49 -6.17 -2.59
CA PRO A 50 14.97 -6.51 -3.91
C PRO A 50 16.51 -6.47 -3.92
N SER A 51 17.13 -7.63 -4.15
CA SER A 51 18.59 -7.76 -4.20
C SER A 51 19.19 -7.08 -5.44
N ASN A 52 18.34 -6.71 -6.40
CA ASN A 52 18.72 -6.05 -7.64
C ASN A 52 18.97 -4.56 -7.44
N SER A 53 20.21 -4.27 -7.04
CA SER A 53 20.91 -3.04 -7.41
C SER A 53 21.12 -2.90 -8.93
N GLU A 54 20.71 -3.89 -9.74
CA GLU A 54 20.81 -3.85 -11.22
C GLU A 54 19.64 -3.15 -11.93
N GLN A 55 18.51 -2.85 -11.26
CA GLN A 55 17.50 -1.91 -11.79
C GLN A 55 17.68 -0.49 -11.22
N ALA A 56 18.46 -0.34 -10.15
CA ALA A 56 18.93 0.96 -9.66
C ALA A 56 19.95 1.63 -10.62
N THR A 57 20.37 0.96 -11.70
CA THR A 57 21.39 1.50 -12.63
C THR A 57 20.85 2.47 -13.68
N LYS A 58 19.57 2.88 -13.62
CA LYS A 58 19.07 4.03 -14.39
C LYS A 58 18.69 5.25 -13.54
N SER A 59 18.73 5.17 -12.22
CA SER A 59 18.66 6.37 -11.38
C SER A 59 20.08 6.91 -11.24
N ASN A 60 20.40 7.91 -12.06
CA ASN A 60 21.48 8.83 -11.72
C ASN A 60 21.20 9.31 -10.28
N PRO A 61 22.14 9.26 -9.33
CA PRO A 61 21.89 9.69 -7.94
C PRO A 61 21.51 11.19 -7.85
N SER A 62 21.53 11.91 -8.96
CA SER A 62 21.07 13.28 -9.13
C SER A 62 19.60 13.42 -9.58
N GLN A 63 18.88 12.33 -9.89
CA GLN A 63 17.49 12.39 -10.30
C GLN A 63 16.56 11.99 -9.14
N PRO A 64 15.47 12.74 -8.90
CA PRO A 64 14.47 12.36 -7.91
C PRO A 64 13.83 11.02 -8.27
N GLY A 65 13.50 10.21 -7.26
CA GLY A 65 12.75 8.97 -7.45
C GLY A 65 11.29 9.25 -7.89
N TYR A 66 10.51 8.21 -8.14
CA TYR A 66 9.09 8.35 -8.49
C TYR A 66 8.25 8.77 -7.29
N ARG A 67 7.20 9.56 -7.53
CA ARG A 67 6.14 9.82 -6.56
C ARG A 67 4.82 9.30 -7.06
N TYR A 68 4.10 8.58 -6.21
CA TYR A 68 2.81 8.00 -6.54
C TYR A 68 1.72 8.55 -5.65
N TYR A 69 0.47 8.45 -6.10
CA TYR A 69 -0.68 8.49 -5.22
C TYR A 69 -1.65 7.35 -5.49
N PHE A 70 -2.28 6.87 -4.42
CA PHE A 70 -3.37 5.89 -4.45
C PHE A 70 -4.69 6.64 -4.33
N TRP A 71 -5.53 6.51 -5.36
CA TRP A 71 -6.88 7.05 -5.36
C TRP A 71 -7.82 6.06 -6.05
N PRO A 72 -8.86 5.57 -5.34
CA PRO A 72 -9.83 4.66 -5.94
C PRO A 72 -10.75 5.41 -6.90
N ASP A 73 -10.52 5.25 -8.20
CA ASP A 73 -11.39 5.77 -9.25
C ASP A 73 -11.80 4.65 -10.20
N TYR A 74 -13.10 4.40 -10.28
CA TYR A 74 -13.67 3.30 -11.06
C TYR A 74 -13.36 3.48 -12.56
N GLN A 75 -12.86 2.43 -13.22
CA GLN A 75 -12.44 2.40 -14.63
C GLN A 75 -11.18 3.21 -14.97
N LEU A 76 -10.54 3.86 -14.00
CA LEU A 76 -9.20 4.42 -14.17
C LEU A 76 -8.17 3.52 -13.49
N ALA A 77 -6.91 3.97 -13.52
CA ALA A 77 -5.87 3.41 -12.67
C ALA A 77 -6.19 3.68 -11.19
N PHE A 78 -5.67 2.85 -10.29
CA PHE A 78 -5.76 3.09 -8.84
C PHE A 78 -4.44 3.62 -8.26
N VAL A 79 -3.38 3.60 -9.06
CA VAL A 79 -2.06 4.13 -8.76
C VAL A 79 -1.69 5.08 -9.88
N PHE A 80 -1.34 6.30 -9.50
CA PHE A 80 -1.02 7.39 -10.41
C PHE A 80 0.35 7.98 -10.08
N TYR A 81 0.99 8.58 -11.08
CA TYR A 81 2.12 9.47 -10.85
C TYR A 81 1.63 10.80 -10.27
N GLU A 82 2.37 11.36 -9.30
CA GLU A 82 2.21 12.77 -8.93
C GLU A 82 2.56 13.64 -10.15
N LEU A 83 1.60 14.46 -10.58
CA LEU A 83 1.78 15.41 -11.66
C LEU A 83 2.87 16.43 -11.31
N ASP A 84 3.59 16.91 -12.33
CA ASP A 84 4.64 17.93 -12.20
C ASP A 84 5.85 17.53 -11.32
N TRP A 85 5.92 16.28 -10.83
CA TRP A 85 7.09 15.78 -10.13
C TRP A 85 8.20 15.43 -11.12
N ALA A 86 9.37 16.04 -10.96
CA ALA A 86 10.49 15.89 -11.90
C ALA A 86 11.04 14.45 -12.03
N GLY A 87 10.68 13.55 -11.11
CA GLY A 87 11.03 12.12 -11.17
C GLY A 87 10.03 11.26 -11.94
N ASN A 88 8.86 11.81 -12.27
CA ASN A 88 7.79 11.11 -12.99
C ASN A 88 7.79 11.47 -14.48
N PRO A 89 7.17 10.65 -15.34
CA PRO A 89 6.94 10.99 -16.76
C PRO A 89 6.10 12.27 -16.91
N GLU A 90 6.48 13.18 -17.82
CA GLU A 90 5.84 14.50 -17.98
C GLU A 90 4.40 14.46 -18.53
N ASP A 91 4.06 13.45 -19.34
CA ASP A 91 2.79 13.38 -20.08
C ASP A 91 1.87 12.24 -19.63
N GLU A 92 2.19 11.57 -18.52
CA GLU A 92 1.48 10.37 -18.07
C GLU A 92 1.12 10.48 -16.59
N SER A 93 -0.18 10.56 -16.28
CA SER A 93 -0.66 10.58 -14.90
C SER A 93 -0.98 9.19 -14.39
N HIS A 94 -1.43 8.28 -15.25
CA HIS A 94 -1.68 6.88 -14.89
C HIS A 94 -0.36 6.11 -14.91
N VAL A 95 -0.33 5.00 -14.17
CA VAL A 95 0.75 4.03 -14.29
C VAL A 95 0.14 2.76 -14.86
N ASP A 96 0.61 2.34 -16.04
CA ASP A 96 0.18 1.07 -16.63
C ASP A 96 0.43 -0.11 -15.68
N ASP A 97 -0.51 -1.05 -15.65
CA ASP A 97 -0.44 -2.26 -14.83
C ASP A 97 0.80 -3.10 -15.16
N GLU A 98 1.15 -3.22 -16.45
CA GLU A 98 2.36 -3.92 -16.87
C GLU A 98 3.63 -3.25 -16.35
N VAL A 99 3.64 -1.91 -16.25
CA VAL A 99 4.76 -1.15 -15.70
C VAL A 99 4.90 -1.40 -14.20
N LEU A 100 3.78 -1.43 -13.47
CA LEU A 100 3.75 -1.76 -12.05
C LEU A 100 4.21 -3.20 -11.79
N GLU A 101 3.71 -4.17 -12.56
CA GLU A 101 4.11 -5.58 -12.45
C GLU A 101 5.59 -5.78 -12.78
N GLU A 102 6.09 -5.17 -13.87
CA GLU A 102 7.50 -5.28 -14.26
C GLU A 102 8.43 -4.67 -13.21
N ARG A 103 8.06 -3.50 -12.68
CA ARG A 103 8.91 -2.72 -11.76
C ARG A 103 8.94 -3.29 -10.35
N TYR A 104 7.79 -3.76 -9.85
CA TYR A 104 7.62 -4.14 -8.44
C TYR A 104 7.35 -5.62 -8.22
N GLY A 105 7.21 -6.38 -9.30
CA GLY A 105 7.08 -7.81 -9.27
C GLY A 105 5.65 -8.29 -9.02
N LYS A 106 5.42 -9.50 -9.52
CA LYS A 106 4.10 -10.12 -9.62
C LYS A 106 3.35 -10.28 -8.30
N VAL A 107 4.04 -10.54 -7.20
CA VAL A 107 3.38 -10.84 -5.91
C VAL A 107 2.73 -9.59 -5.32
N TRP A 108 3.41 -8.44 -5.37
CA TRP A 108 2.81 -7.18 -4.93
C TRP A 108 1.71 -6.72 -5.89
N PHE A 109 1.95 -6.83 -7.20
CA PHE A 109 0.95 -6.47 -8.20
C PHE A 109 -0.33 -7.31 -8.06
N GLN A 110 -0.24 -8.61 -7.79
CA GLN A 110 -1.41 -9.45 -7.51
C GLN A 110 -2.20 -8.98 -6.27
N ALA A 111 -1.52 -8.51 -5.23
CA ALA A 111 -2.19 -7.97 -4.05
C ALA A 111 -2.88 -6.62 -4.34
N LEU A 112 -2.29 -5.79 -5.21
CA LEU A 112 -2.93 -4.57 -5.72
C LEU A 112 -4.18 -4.92 -6.53
N ASP A 113 -4.07 -5.83 -7.50
CA ASP A 113 -5.16 -6.30 -8.35
C ASP A 113 -6.32 -6.90 -7.53
N ASP A 114 -6.03 -7.71 -6.50
CA ASP A 114 -7.05 -8.23 -5.59
C ASP A 114 -7.76 -7.12 -4.80
N TRP A 115 -7.03 -6.07 -4.40
CA TRP A 115 -7.60 -4.91 -3.71
C TRP A 115 -8.49 -4.06 -4.64
N VAL A 116 -8.06 -3.84 -5.88
CA VAL A 116 -8.82 -3.16 -6.94
C VAL A 116 -10.12 -3.92 -7.25
N LYS A 117 -10.02 -5.22 -7.51
CA LYS A 117 -11.18 -6.07 -7.82
C LYS A 117 -12.27 -6.03 -6.74
N ARG A 118 -11.89 -5.93 -5.46
CA ARG A 118 -12.86 -5.79 -4.37
C ARG A 118 -13.65 -4.50 -4.48
N TYR A 119 -12.99 -3.39 -4.85
CA TYR A 119 -13.67 -2.11 -5.08
C TYR A 119 -14.55 -2.17 -6.33
N GLU A 120 -14.04 -2.68 -7.44
CA GLU A 120 -14.81 -2.77 -8.70
C GLU A 120 -16.06 -3.63 -8.53
N GLN A 121 -15.94 -4.81 -7.89
CA GLN A 121 -17.10 -5.66 -7.59
C GLN A 121 -18.10 -4.97 -6.66
N ALA A 122 -17.63 -4.15 -5.71
CA ALA A 122 -18.51 -3.35 -4.88
C ALA A 122 -19.25 -2.29 -5.71
N PHE A 123 -18.54 -1.62 -6.62
CA PHE A 123 -19.08 -0.59 -7.50
C PHE A 123 -20.11 -1.14 -8.50
N GLU A 124 -19.83 -2.32 -9.07
CA GLU A 124 -20.73 -3.03 -9.98
C GLU A 124 -22.02 -3.49 -9.29
N ARG A 125 -21.96 -3.90 -8.01
CA ARG A 125 -23.16 -4.28 -7.24
C ARG A 125 -24.14 -3.13 -7.04
N GLU A 126 -23.63 -1.91 -7.04
CA GLU A 126 -24.42 -0.68 -6.96
C GLU A 126 -24.78 -0.14 -8.36
N ASP A 127 -24.90 -1.03 -9.35
CA ASP A 127 -25.25 -0.73 -10.76
C ASP A 127 -24.35 0.38 -11.38
N CYS A 128 -23.09 0.42 -10.95
CA CYS A 128 -22.12 1.46 -11.32
C CYS A 128 -22.57 2.90 -11.00
N LYS A 129 -23.46 3.08 -10.02
CA LYS A 129 -24.03 4.36 -9.60
C LYS A 129 -24.16 4.42 -8.08
N PRO A 130 -23.06 4.26 -7.33
CA PRO A 130 -23.13 4.39 -5.89
C PRO A 130 -23.52 5.82 -5.51
N ASP A 131 -24.44 5.96 -4.57
CA ASP A 131 -24.81 7.26 -4.00
C ASP A 131 -23.65 7.88 -3.19
N SER A 132 -22.73 7.04 -2.70
CA SER A 132 -21.49 7.42 -2.02
C SER A 132 -20.50 6.23 -1.97
N HIS A 133 -19.21 6.48 -1.69
CA HIS A 133 -18.25 5.39 -1.44
C HIS A 133 -18.57 4.60 -0.16
N GLU A 134 -19.35 5.15 0.78
CA GLU A 134 -19.85 4.40 1.94
C GLU A 134 -20.83 3.29 1.52
N ALA A 135 -21.60 3.51 0.46
CA ALA A 135 -22.53 2.51 -0.07
C ALA A 135 -21.80 1.26 -0.62
N LEU A 136 -20.55 1.40 -1.05
CA LEU A 136 -19.75 0.30 -1.60
C LEU A 136 -19.38 -0.75 -0.53
N PHE A 137 -19.19 -0.32 0.71
CA PHE A 137 -18.81 -1.17 1.83
C PHE A 137 -19.74 -0.93 3.04
N PRO A 138 -20.94 -1.54 3.04
CA PRO A 138 -21.92 -1.33 4.11
C PRO A 138 -21.48 -1.87 5.48
N ASP A 139 -20.60 -2.88 5.51
CA ASP A 139 -19.97 -3.34 6.75
C ASP A 139 -18.73 -2.48 7.03
N PRO A 140 -18.70 -1.72 8.14
CA PRO A 140 -17.55 -0.89 8.51
C PRO A 140 -16.26 -1.70 8.66
N THR A 141 -16.34 -2.98 9.01
CA THR A 141 -15.19 -3.87 9.15
C THR A 141 -14.58 -4.18 7.78
N ASP A 142 -15.42 -4.43 6.77
CA ASP A 142 -14.97 -4.69 5.41
C ASP A 142 -14.36 -3.41 4.79
N ARG A 143 -14.95 -2.25 5.08
CA ARG A 143 -14.40 -0.94 4.69
C ARG A 143 -13.02 -0.73 5.31
N LEU A 144 -12.91 -0.89 6.63
CA LEU A 144 -11.66 -0.73 7.36
C LEU A 144 -10.58 -1.69 6.85
N ALA A 145 -10.92 -2.95 6.59
CA ALA A 145 -9.98 -3.92 6.04
C ALA A 145 -9.49 -3.50 4.64
N TRP A 146 -10.38 -3.00 3.78
CA TRP A 146 -10.02 -2.53 2.45
C TRP A 146 -9.17 -1.25 2.48
N ASP A 147 -9.46 -0.30 3.39
CA ASP A 147 -8.64 0.91 3.59
C ASP A 147 -7.25 0.56 4.16
N LEU A 148 -7.18 -0.40 5.10
CA LEU A 148 -5.92 -0.88 5.64
C LEU A 148 -5.07 -1.55 4.55
N ASP A 149 -5.67 -2.41 3.72
CA ASP A 149 -4.97 -3.08 2.61
C ASP A 149 -4.32 -2.04 1.67
N ARG A 150 -5.04 -0.96 1.33
CA ARG A 150 -4.53 0.17 0.54
C ARG A 150 -3.30 0.80 1.17
N VAL A 151 -3.37 1.12 2.46
CA VAL A 151 -2.26 1.76 3.19
C VAL A 151 -1.03 0.85 3.26
N LEU A 152 -1.22 -0.45 3.44
CA LEU A 152 -0.12 -1.42 3.47
C LEU A 152 0.51 -1.63 2.09
N LEU A 153 -0.29 -1.65 1.02
CA LEU A 153 0.22 -1.68 -0.35
C LEU A 153 1.07 -0.44 -0.66
N ALA A 154 0.60 0.74 -0.27
CA ALA A 154 1.31 2.00 -0.41
C ALA A 154 2.60 2.04 0.43
N ALA A 155 2.57 1.52 1.65
CA ALA A 155 3.75 1.44 2.51
C ALA A 155 4.83 0.53 1.93
N TRP A 156 4.44 -0.61 1.36
CA TRP A 156 5.37 -1.49 0.66
C TRP A 156 6.01 -0.79 -0.55
N LEU A 157 5.21 -0.02 -1.30
CA LEU A 157 5.68 0.72 -2.48
C LEU A 157 6.66 1.83 -2.10
N ALA A 158 6.39 2.59 -1.03
CA ALA A 158 7.26 3.65 -0.52
C ALA A 158 8.65 3.14 -0.08
N LEU A 159 8.77 1.85 0.27
CA LEU A 159 10.05 1.25 0.64
C LEU A 159 10.92 0.85 -0.57
N GLN A 160 10.36 0.80 -1.77
CA GLN A 160 11.07 0.32 -2.95
C GLN A 160 12.22 1.24 -3.37
N PRO A 161 13.29 0.69 -3.97
CA PRO A 161 14.31 1.50 -4.62
C PRO A 161 13.71 2.38 -5.71
N GLY A 162 14.13 3.65 -5.78
CA GLY A 162 13.67 4.58 -6.81
C GLY A 162 12.28 5.15 -6.57
N VAL A 163 11.66 4.90 -5.41
CA VAL A 163 10.42 5.58 -4.97
C VAL A 163 10.80 6.62 -3.92
N ASP A 164 10.34 7.86 -4.14
CA ASP A 164 10.55 9.00 -3.23
C ASP A 164 9.45 9.00 -2.15
N SER A 165 8.19 8.96 -2.57
CA SER A 165 7.04 8.92 -1.66
C SER A 165 5.79 8.33 -2.32
N VAL A 166 4.83 7.93 -1.49
CA VAL A 166 3.51 7.48 -1.90
C VAL A 166 2.44 8.20 -1.07
N GLU A 167 1.56 8.92 -1.74
CA GLU A 167 0.40 9.55 -1.12
C GLU A 167 -0.81 8.59 -1.14
N VAL A 168 -1.54 8.52 -0.03
CA VAL A 168 -2.85 7.86 0.02
C VAL A 168 -3.91 8.95 0.10
N GLN A 169 -4.86 8.92 -0.84
CA GLN A 169 -5.94 9.89 -0.91
C GLN A 169 -7.26 9.29 -0.43
N ASP A 170 -8.10 10.12 0.17
CA ASP A 170 -9.48 9.75 0.50
C ASP A 170 -10.34 9.60 -0.75
N ASP A 171 -11.60 9.21 -0.55
CA ASP A 171 -12.60 9.03 -1.60
C ASP A 171 -12.83 10.30 -2.45
N GLY A 172 -12.54 11.48 -1.91
CA GLY A 172 -12.65 12.77 -2.60
C GLY A 172 -11.34 13.25 -3.25
N GLY A 173 -10.31 12.41 -3.31
CA GLY A 173 -9.01 12.76 -3.87
C GLY A 173 -8.17 13.69 -2.97
N ARG A 174 -8.55 13.83 -1.68
CA ARG A 174 -7.77 14.65 -0.74
C ARG A 174 -6.73 13.78 -0.07
N LYS A 175 -5.53 14.31 0.08
CA LYS A 175 -4.45 13.69 0.84
C LYS A 175 -4.89 13.27 2.25
N GLU A 176 -4.80 11.98 2.52
CA GLU A 176 -5.04 11.36 3.83
C GLU A 176 -3.70 11.03 4.52
N LEU A 177 -2.75 10.46 3.76
CA LEU A 177 -1.46 10.00 4.27
C LEU A 177 -0.33 10.27 3.27
N LEU A 178 0.87 10.58 3.75
CA LEU A 178 2.09 10.59 2.93
C LEU A 178 3.10 9.62 3.50
N LEU A 179 3.48 8.64 2.71
CA LEU A 179 4.44 7.61 3.08
C LEU A 179 5.77 7.89 2.40
N GLU A 180 6.74 8.34 3.18
CA GLU A 180 8.13 8.50 2.78
C GLU A 180 8.95 7.37 3.40
N LYS A 181 9.99 6.90 2.71
CA LYS A 181 10.84 5.82 3.22
C LYS A 181 11.44 6.14 4.59
N GLU A 182 11.89 7.38 4.75
CA GLU A 182 12.26 7.94 6.05
C GLU A 182 10.98 8.32 6.81
N GLY A 183 10.83 7.88 8.06
CA GLY A 183 9.65 8.20 8.87
C GLY A 183 8.43 7.31 8.64
N ILE A 184 8.47 6.35 7.70
CA ILE A 184 7.33 5.44 7.42
C ILE A 184 6.74 4.77 8.66
N GLY A 185 7.59 4.38 9.63
CA GLY A 185 7.14 3.75 10.88
C GLY A 185 6.35 4.69 11.78
N GLU A 186 6.70 5.97 11.82
CA GLU A 186 5.95 6.97 12.58
C GLU A 186 4.59 7.25 11.92
N THR A 187 4.59 7.45 10.60
CA THR A 187 3.38 7.70 9.82
C THR A 187 2.42 6.53 9.91
N LEU A 188 2.89 5.31 9.60
CA LEU A 188 2.05 4.10 9.64
C LEU A 188 1.60 3.80 11.07
N GLY A 189 2.47 4.00 12.07
CA GLY A 189 2.10 3.80 13.46
C GLY A 189 1.02 4.77 13.94
N THR A 190 1.03 6.02 13.47
CA THR A 190 -0.01 7.00 13.79
C THR A 190 -1.35 6.56 13.18
N TYR A 191 -1.33 6.14 11.91
CA TYR A 191 -2.50 5.60 11.24
C TYR A 191 -3.08 4.38 11.97
N LEU A 192 -2.26 3.36 12.25
CA LEU A 192 -2.68 2.10 12.89
C LEU A 192 -3.25 2.29 14.30
N ARG A 193 -2.79 3.30 15.05
CA ARG A 193 -3.33 3.63 16.38
C ARG A 193 -4.62 4.45 16.33
N GLY A 194 -4.94 5.02 15.17
CA GLY A 194 -6.17 5.78 14.92
C GLY A 194 -7.33 4.94 14.41
N LEU A 195 -7.08 3.67 14.01
CA LEU A 195 -8.09 2.68 13.65
C LEU A 195 -8.88 2.21 14.87
#